data_AF-A0A161SPS7-F1
#
_entry.id   AF-A0A161SPS7-F1
#
_cell.length_a   1.000
_cell.length_b   1.000
_cell.length_c   1.000
_cell.angle_alpha   90.00
_cell.angle_beta   90.00
_cell.angle_gamma   90.00
#
_symmetry.space_group_name_H-M   'P 1'
#
loop_
_entity.id
_entity.type
_entity.pdbx_description
1 polymer ?
#
loop_
_entity_poly.entity_id
_entity_poly.type
_entity_poly.pdbx_seq_one_letter_code
_entity_poly.pdbx_strand_id
1 'polypeptide(L)'
;MKMSRLAALGATTALLAAGIPAAASAADTVRSGDYTVAAGKIVRGDLVVSGGTVTIHGTVTGNVRQSGKGSVIIGARGEVEGSVTETGTGGITVRGEVDGSVSEKGHGDIRVSGDVGGRLTEADGGGVIVERAGEVDGSVTEKSAGSVRIAGSVDGSVTESGSGGVTVEARAEIDGSVREQGSGDLLVRRGAEIEGRLSESGSGSLIRR
;
A
#
# COMPACT_ATOMS: atom_id res chain seq x y z
N MET A 1 -37.47 -23.48 -80.71
CA MET A 1 -36.14 -23.89 -80.20
C MET A 1 -35.66 -22.84 -79.20
N LYS A 2 -34.98 -23.30 -78.15
CA LYS A 2 -34.82 -22.70 -76.81
C LYS A 2 -34.43 -21.21 -76.75
N MET A 3 -35.08 -20.48 -75.84
CA MET A 3 -34.69 -19.17 -75.32
C MET A 3 -33.71 -19.34 -74.15
N SER A 4 -32.59 -18.63 -74.17
CA SER A 4 -31.73 -18.39 -73.00
C SER A 4 -31.93 -16.96 -72.53
N ARG A 5 -32.28 -16.74 -71.26
CA ARG A 5 -32.11 -15.44 -70.61
C ARG A 5 -31.48 -15.58 -69.22
N LEU A 6 -30.41 -14.80 -69.09
CA LEU A 6 -29.50 -14.62 -67.97
C LEU A 6 -30.21 -14.13 -66.70
N ALA A 7 -29.69 -14.60 -65.58
CA ALA A 7 -29.92 -14.11 -64.23
C ALA A 7 -29.18 -12.79 -63.97
N ALA A 8 -29.72 -11.97 -63.06
CA ALA A 8 -28.96 -10.95 -62.34
C ALA A 8 -29.41 -10.94 -60.88
N LEU A 9 -28.50 -11.37 -59.99
CA LEU A 9 -28.60 -11.37 -58.53
C LEU A 9 -28.55 -9.93 -58.00
N GLY A 10 -29.54 -9.53 -57.21
CA GLY A 10 -29.46 -8.37 -56.31
C GLY A 10 -28.98 -8.83 -54.94
N ALA A 11 -27.85 -8.30 -54.48
CA ALA A 11 -27.34 -8.50 -53.12
C ALA A 11 -27.55 -7.21 -52.31
N THR A 12 -28.52 -7.23 -51.39
CA THR A 12 -28.71 -6.21 -50.36
C THR A 12 -27.99 -6.66 -49.10
N THR A 13 -26.82 -6.08 -48.81
CA THR A 13 -26.08 -6.33 -47.57
C THR A 13 -26.53 -5.32 -46.52
N ALA A 14 -27.32 -5.78 -45.53
CA ALA A 14 -27.62 -5.01 -44.34
C ALA A 14 -26.49 -5.21 -43.32
N LEU A 15 -25.73 -4.14 -43.04
CA LEU A 15 -24.67 -4.15 -42.03
C LEU A 15 -25.30 -3.93 -40.65
N LEU A 16 -25.44 -5.00 -39.86
CA LEU A 16 -25.87 -4.93 -38.47
C LEU A 16 -24.68 -4.49 -37.61
N ALA A 17 -24.65 -3.22 -37.18
CA ALA A 17 -23.67 -2.73 -36.22
C ALA A 17 -24.05 -3.21 -34.81
N ALA A 18 -23.45 -4.32 -34.37
CA ALA A 18 -23.54 -4.75 -32.98
C ALA A 18 -22.77 -3.75 -32.09
N GLY A 19 -23.48 -3.02 -31.25
CA GLY A 19 -22.90 -2.13 -30.26
C GLY A 19 -22.10 -2.93 -29.24
N ILE A 20 -20.78 -2.89 -29.34
CA ILE A 20 -19.88 -3.38 -28.30
C ILE A 20 -20.04 -2.42 -27.11
N PRO A 21 -20.43 -2.89 -25.91
CA PRO A 21 -20.42 -2.03 -24.73
C PRO A 21 -18.98 -1.59 -24.49
N ALA A 22 -18.72 -0.29 -24.63
CA ALA A 22 -17.46 0.28 -24.19
C ALA A 22 -17.34 0.01 -22.69
N ALA A 23 -16.35 -0.77 -22.29
CA ALA A 23 -15.98 -0.88 -20.88
C ALA A 23 -15.65 0.54 -20.40
N ALA A 24 -16.56 1.13 -19.63
CA ALA A 24 -16.33 2.42 -19.04
C ALA A 24 -15.25 2.25 -17.97
N SER A 25 -14.00 2.60 -18.30
CA SER A 25 -12.98 2.78 -17.29
C SER A 25 -13.49 3.82 -16.29
N ALA A 26 -13.53 3.45 -15.00
CA ALA A 26 -13.82 4.43 -13.96
C ALA A 26 -12.75 5.52 -14.02
N ALA A 27 -13.19 6.77 -14.13
CA ALA A 27 -12.28 7.91 -14.18
C ALA A 27 -11.68 8.16 -12.79
N ASP A 28 -10.38 8.47 -12.76
CA ASP A 28 -9.67 8.81 -11.53
C ASP A 28 -10.31 10.03 -10.84
N THR A 29 -10.37 9.98 -9.52
CA THR A 29 -10.82 11.09 -8.70
C THR A 29 -9.62 11.94 -8.28
N VAL A 30 -9.49 13.13 -8.87
CA VAL A 30 -8.42 14.09 -8.54
C VAL A 30 -8.98 15.22 -7.66
N ARG A 31 -8.33 15.51 -6.52
CA ARG A 31 -8.75 16.53 -5.55
C ARG A 31 -7.55 17.35 -5.04
N SER A 32 -7.86 18.51 -4.49
CA SER A 32 -6.91 19.33 -3.73
C SER A 32 -7.49 19.68 -2.36
N GLY A 33 -6.60 19.87 -1.38
CA GLY A 33 -7.00 20.07 0.02
C GLY A 33 -7.47 18.79 0.68
N ASP A 34 -8.07 18.93 1.87
CA ASP A 34 -8.56 17.78 2.64
C ASP A 34 -9.71 17.09 1.92
N TYR A 35 -9.69 15.75 1.92
CA TYR A 35 -10.73 14.95 1.29
C TYR A 35 -11.09 13.75 2.15
N THR A 36 -12.39 13.53 2.33
CA THR A 36 -12.92 12.38 3.07
C THR A 36 -13.76 11.49 2.16
N VAL A 37 -13.41 10.21 2.10
CA VAL A 37 -14.29 9.15 1.59
C VAL A 37 -15.12 8.67 2.78
N ALA A 38 -16.33 9.21 2.92
CA ALA A 38 -17.23 8.85 4.01
C ALA A 38 -17.61 7.36 3.99
N ALA A 39 -18.05 6.84 5.13
CA ALA A 39 -18.54 5.47 5.22
C ALA A 39 -19.67 5.19 4.23
N GLY A 40 -19.63 4.02 3.58
CA GLY A 40 -20.58 3.62 2.54
C GLY A 40 -20.38 4.30 1.18
N LYS A 41 -19.43 5.24 1.06
CA LYS A 41 -19.06 5.83 -0.24
C LYS A 41 -18.01 4.94 -0.91
N ILE A 42 -18.18 4.74 -2.21
CA ILE A 42 -17.22 4.03 -3.06
C ILE A 42 -16.63 5.05 -4.05
N VAL A 43 -15.30 5.19 -4.05
CA VAL A 43 -14.54 5.84 -5.11
C VAL A 43 -14.08 4.74 -6.07
N ARG A 44 -14.54 4.78 -7.31
CA ARG A 44 -14.09 3.84 -8.34
C ARG A 44 -12.86 4.38 -9.04
N GLY A 45 -11.84 3.53 -9.21
CA GLY A 45 -10.55 3.90 -9.80
C GLY A 45 -9.61 4.58 -8.79
N ASP A 46 -8.59 5.27 -9.28
CA ASP A 46 -7.57 5.87 -8.42
C ASP A 46 -8.09 7.15 -7.75
N LEU A 47 -7.67 7.39 -6.51
CA LEU A 47 -7.88 8.62 -5.76
C LEU A 47 -6.56 9.38 -5.63
N VAL A 48 -6.47 10.54 -6.27
CA VAL A 48 -5.30 11.42 -6.22
C VAL A 48 -5.65 12.71 -5.50
N VAL A 49 -4.93 13.02 -4.41
CA VAL A 49 -5.16 14.22 -3.61
C VAL A 49 -3.86 14.99 -3.42
N SER A 50 -3.88 16.30 -3.56
CA SER A 50 -2.71 17.16 -3.35
C SER A 50 -2.97 18.25 -2.31
N GLY A 51 -2.02 18.46 -1.39
CA GLY A 51 -2.03 19.57 -0.44
C GLY A 51 -3.13 19.51 0.61
N GLY A 52 -3.49 18.30 1.06
CA GLY A 52 -4.33 18.08 2.22
C GLY A 52 -4.37 16.61 2.66
N THR A 53 -5.10 16.35 3.73
CA THR A 53 -5.25 15.02 4.33
C THR A 53 -6.35 14.22 3.66
N VAL A 54 -6.05 12.98 3.30
CA VAL A 54 -7.02 12.00 2.79
C VAL A 54 -7.49 11.13 3.94
N THR A 55 -8.78 11.14 4.25
CA THR A 55 -9.38 10.24 5.25
C THR A 55 -10.36 9.28 4.58
N ILE A 56 -10.18 7.98 4.77
CA ILE A 56 -10.97 6.94 4.13
C ILE A 56 -11.71 6.13 5.19
N HIS A 57 -13.04 6.20 5.15
CA HIS A 57 -13.98 5.42 5.95
C HIS A 57 -14.90 4.55 5.11
N GLY A 58 -14.87 4.71 3.78
CA GLY A 58 -15.54 3.85 2.80
C GLY A 58 -14.50 3.12 1.95
N THR A 59 -14.80 2.89 0.68
CA THR A 59 -13.98 2.04 -0.20
C THR A 59 -13.36 2.86 -1.34
N VAL A 60 -12.10 2.61 -1.66
CA VAL A 60 -11.43 3.05 -2.89
C VAL A 60 -11.01 1.81 -3.67
N THR A 61 -11.57 1.61 -4.87
CA THR A 61 -11.34 0.38 -5.66
C THR A 61 -10.03 0.40 -6.46
N GLY A 62 -9.13 1.32 -6.13
CA GLY A 62 -7.92 1.63 -6.89
C GLY A 62 -6.86 2.18 -5.96
N ASN A 63 -5.83 2.82 -6.52
CA ASN A 63 -4.73 3.34 -5.73
C ASN A 63 -5.10 4.66 -5.06
N VAL A 64 -4.56 4.89 -3.87
CA VAL A 64 -4.63 6.19 -3.20
C VAL A 64 -3.26 6.86 -3.29
N ARG A 65 -3.22 8.07 -3.83
CA ARG A 65 -2.01 8.88 -3.94
C ARG A 65 -2.24 10.23 -3.29
N GLN A 66 -1.53 10.53 -2.21
CA GLN A 66 -1.50 11.87 -1.65
C GLN A 66 -0.13 12.51 -1.87
N SER A 67 -0.12 13.79 -2.24
CA SER A 67 1.13 14.55 -2.37
C SER A 67 1.08 15.92 -1.68
N GLY A 68 2.24 16.43 -1.27
CA GLY A 68 2.38 17.74 -0.62
C GLY A 68 2.15 17.68 0.90
N LYS A 69 1.59 18.75 1.47
CA LYS A 69 1.25 18.77 2.90
C LYS A 69 -0.02 17.95 3.14
N GLY A 70 0.00 17.04 4.10
CA GLY A 70 -1.16 16.20 4.40
C GLY A 70 -0.76 14.82 4.88
N SER A 71 -1.74 13.96 5.16
CA SER A 71 -1.49 12.56 5.49
C SER A 71 -2.55 11.68 4.83
N VAL A 72 -2.28 10.38 4.75
CA VAL A 72 -3.31 9.39 4.38
C VAL A 72 -3.74 8.62 5.62
N ILE A 73 -5.05 8.61 5.89
CA ILE A 73 -5.63 7.93 7.05
C ILE A 73 -6.70 6.96 6.54
N ILE A 74 -6.40 5.66 6.61
CA ILE A 74 -7.38 4.60 6.39
C ILE A 74 -8.01 4.29 7.76
N GLY A 75 -9.25 4.70 7.96
CA GLY A 75 -9.97 4.42 9.20
C GLY A 75 -10.30 2.93 9.33
N ALA A 76 -10.78 2.51 10.51
CA ALA A 76 -11.04 1.10 10.82
C ALA A 76 -12.12 0.39 9.98
N ARG A 77 -12.82 1.13 9.12
CA ARG A 77 -13.77 0.60 8.11
C ARG A 77 -13.41 1.05 6.70
N GLY A 78 -12.27 1.69 6.55
CA GLY A 78 -11.75 2.12 5.27
C GLY A 78 -11.11 0.95 4.56
N GLU A 79 -11.37 0.85 3.27
CA GLU A 79 -10.86 -0.23 2.40
C GLU A 79 -10.21 0.42 1.18
N VAL A 80 -9.02 -0.05 0.84
CA VAL A 80 -8.31 0.33 -0.38
C VAL A 80 -7.87 -0.95 -1.10
N GLU A 81 -8.54 -1.27 -2.20
CA GLU A 81 -8.23 -2.47 -3.01
C GLU A 81 -6.89 -2.33 -3.76
N GLY A 82 -6.38 -1.11 -3.87
CA GLY A 82 -5.09 -0.81 -4.50
C GLY A 82 -3.97 -0.56 -3.50
N SER A 83 -2.93 0.12 -3.98
CA SER A 83 -1.82 0.56 -3.13
C SER A 83 -2.02 1.98 -2.63
N VAL A 84 -1.43 2.28 -1.46
CA VAL A 84 -1.41 3.63 -0.88
C VAL A 84 -0.02 4.22 -1.04
N THR A 85 0.06 5.45 -1.55
CA THR A 85 1.29 6.22 -1.62
C THR A 85 1.09 7.61 -1.06
N GLU A 86 1.95 8.01 -0.13
CA GLU A 86 2.09 9.39 0.32
C GLU A 86 3.45 9.92 -0.15
N THR A 87 3.46 11.15 -0.66
CA THR A 87 4.71 11.85 -1.01
C THR A 87 4.66 13.29 -0.51
N GLY A 88 5.42 13.61 0.52
CA GLY A 88 5.53 14.98 0.99
C GLY A 88 5.76 15.10 2.48
N THR A 89 4.91 15.89 3.14
CA THR A 89 5.02 16.12 4.57
C THR A 89 3.75 15.63 5.25
N GLY A 90 3.91 14.56 6.00
CA GLY A 90 2.96 13.89 6.86
C GLY A 90 3.19 12.40 6.74
N GLY A 91 2.24 11.55 7.15
CA GLY A 91 2.47 10.11 7.16
C GLY A 91 1.26 9.31 6.70
N ILE A 92 1.37 8.00 6.84
CA ILE A 92 0.29 7.07 6.51
C ILE A 92 -0.13 6.35 7.78
N THR A 93 -1.43 6.39 8.09
CA THR A 93 -2.03 5.59 9.16
C THR A 93 -3.04 4.62 8.58
N VAL A 94 -2.80 3.33 8.79
CA VAL A 94 -3.69 2.24 8.37
C VAL A 94 -4.33 1.59 9.59
N ARG A 95 -5.65 1.75 9.71
CA ARG A 95 -6.48 1.08 10.74
C ARG A 95 -7.50 0.12 10.14
N GLY A 96 -7.78 0.26 8.84
CA GLY A 96 -8.62 -0.65 8.07
C GLY A 96 -7.76 -1.52 7.19
N GLU A 97 -8.19 -1.74 5.95
CA GLU A 97 -7.58 -2.70 5.03
C GLU A 97 -6.98 -2.00 3.80
N VAL A 98 -5.80 -2.46 3.40
CA VAL A 98 -5.13 -2.11 2.14
C VAL A 98 -4.64 -3.40 1.48
N ASP A 99 -5.27 -3.84 0.39
CA ASP A 99 -4.88 -5.07 -0.30
C ASP A 99 -3.49 -4.96 -0.94
N GLY A 100 -3.14 -3.74 -1.36
CA GLY A 100 -1.88 -3.43 -2.01
C GLY A 100 -0.73 -3.10 -1.05
N SER A 101 0.30 -2.46 -1.61
CA SER A 101 1.45 -2.00 -0.82
C SER A 101 1.23 -0.58 -0.29
N VAL A 102 1.91 -0.26 0.80
CA VAL A 102 1.90 1.09 1.39
C VAL A 102 3.30 1.67 1.28
N SER A 103 3.41 2.86 0.69
CA SER A 103 4.68 3.57 0.53
C SER A 103 4.58 5.02 0.95
N GLU A 104 5.46 5.45 1.84
CA GLU A 104 5.66 6.86 2.21
C GLU A 104 7.01 7.30 1.62
N LYS A 105 7.03 8.52 1.07
CA LYS A 105 8.23 9.18 0.55
C LYS A 105 8.25 10.63 1.04
N GLY A 106 8.65 10.82 2.29
CA GLY A 106 8.55 12.09 2.97
C GLY A 106 9.21 12.08 4.35
N HIS A 107 8.63 12.78 5.30
CA HIS A 107 9.21 12.90 6.65
C HIS A 107 8.26 12.40 7.74
N GLY A 108 7.23 11.63 7.39
CA GLY A 108 6.33 11.07 8.38
C GLY A 108 6.28 9.56 8.35
N ASP A 109 5.71 9.02 9.42
CA ASP A 109 5.75 7.60 9.66
C ASP A 109 4.67 6.85 8.88
N ILE A 110 4.96 5.58 8.55
CA ILE A 110 3.94 4.59 8.25
C ILE A 110 3.55 3.91 9.56
N ARG A 111 2.27 3.97 9.92
CA ARG A 111 1.71 3.33 11.12
C ARG A 111 0.56 2.40 10.76
N VAL A 112 0.70 1.12 11.07
CA VAL A 112 -0.27 0.07 10.72
C VAL A 112 -0.83 -0.58 11.98
N SER A 113 -2.15 -0.67 12.05
CA SER A 113 -2.91 -1.33 13.13
C SER A 113 -4.13 -2.10 12.62
N GLY A 114 -4.29 -2.16 11.29
CA GLY A 114 -5.16 -3.09 10.57
C GLY A 114 -4.30 -3.86 9.57
N ASP A 115 -4.82 -4.10 8.37
CA ASP A 115 -4.27 -5.12 7.47
C ASP A 115 -3.66 -4.50 6.20
N VAL A 116 -2.50 -5.00 5.82
CA VAL A 116 -1.82 -4.64 4.56
C VAL A 116 -1.39 -5.90 3.83
N GLY A 117 -2.08 -6.22 2.72
CA GLY A 117 -1.77 -7.41 1.90
C GLY A 117 -0.46 -7.31 1.11
N GLY A 118 0.11 -6.12 1.01
CA GLY A 118 1.39 -5.85 0.35
C GLY A 118 2.53 -5.56 1.30
N ARG A 119 3.57 -4.91 0.76
CA ARG A 119 4.77 -4.50 1.51
C ARG A 119 4.62 -3.08 2.06
N LEU A 120 5.33 -2.79 3.15
CA LEU A 120 5.54 -1.43 3.64
C LEU A 120 6.90 -0.91 3.15
N THR A 121 6.93 0.31 2.63
CA THR A 121 8.19 0.97 2.25
C THR A 121 8.17 2.44 2.63
N GLU A 122 8.97 2.79 3.63
CA GLU A 122 9.38 4.17 3.87
C GLU A 122 10.72 4.37 3.14
N ALA A 123 10.88 5.50 2.43
CA ALA A 123 12.08 5.81 1.68
C ALA A 123 12.91 7.03 2.18
N ASP A 124 12.45 7.81 3.15
CA ASP A 124 13.00 9.09 3.57
C ASP A 124 13.10 9.22 5.13
N GLY A 125 12.55 10.26 5.75
CA GLY A 125 12.88 10.62 7.14
C GLY A 125 12.01 9.98 8.22
N GLY A 126 10.95 9.26 7.84
CA GLY A 126 9.96 8.69 8.73
C GLY A 126 10.26 7.25 9.13
N GLY A 127 9.67 6.79 10.23
CA GLY A 127 9.76 5.39 10.67
C GLY A 127 8.64 4.51 10.14
N VAL A 128 8.80 3.20 10.34
CA VAL A 128 7.72 2.23 10.12
C VAL A 128 7.31 1.60 11.45
N ILE A 129 6.03 1.63 11.74
CA ILE A 129 5.45 1.11 12.96
C ILE A 129 4.33 0.14 12.61
N VAL A 130 4.55 -1.15 12.86
CA VAL A 130 3.49 -2.16 12.86
C VAL A 130 3.04 -2.35 14.31
N GLU A 131 1.82 -1.93 14.62
CA GLU A 131 1.22 -2.09 15.94
C GLU A 131 0.81 -3.54 16.21
N ARG A 132 0.43 -3.84 17.45
CA ARG A 132 0.09 -5.21 17.87
C ARG A 132 -1.04 -5.86 17.06
N ALA A 133 -2.00 -5.07 16.61
CA ALA A 133 -3.11 -5.54 15.78
C ALA A 133 -2.83 -5.35 14.28
N GLY A 134 -1.63 -4.88 13.92
CA GLY A 134 -1.26 -4.69 12.53
C GLY A 134 -0.74 -5.99 11.93
N GLU A 135 -1.21 -6.30 10.73
CA GLU A 135 -0.83 -7.47 9.95
C GLU A 135 -0.28 -7.00 8.60
N VAL A 136 0.84 -7.59 8.17
CA VAL A 136 1.51 -7.25 6.91
C VAL A 136 1.93 -8.54 6.21
N ASP A 137 1.22 -8.94 5.16
CA ASP A 137 1.52 -10.15 4.38
C ASP A 137 2.85 -9.99 3.59
N GLY A 138 3.26 -8.75 3.36
CA GLY A 138 4.50 -8.43 2.67
C GLY A 138 5.69 -8.19 3.60
N SER A 139 6.75 -7.65 3.01
CA SER A 139 7.95 -7.23 3.76
C SER A 139 7.82 -5.80 4.27
N VAL A 140 8.58 -5.47 5.32
CA VAL A 140 8.73 -4.11 5.82
C VAL A 140 10.11 -3.59 5.48
N THR A 141 10.19 -2.41 4.86
CA THR A 141 11.46 -1.77 4.53
C THR A 141 11.45 -0.31 4.92
N GLU A 142 12.46 0.11 5.67
CA GLU A 142 12.85 1.51 5.90
C GLU A 142 14.25 1.66 5.26
N LYS A 143 14.51 2.79 4.59
CA LYS A 143 15.75 2.99 3.81
C LYS A 143 16.67 4.10 4.30
N SER A 144 16.32 4.84 5.34
CA SER A 144 16.91 6.13 5.66
C SER A 144 16.88 6.38 7.18
N ALA A 145 16.62 7.59 7.67
CA ALA A 145 16.91 7.92 9.07
C ALA A 145 15.88 7.39 10.09
N GLY A 146 14.77 6.82 9.63
CA GLY A 146 13.69 6.33 10.45
C GLY A 146 13.95 4.97 11.08
N SER A 147 13.26 4.66 12.17
CA SER A 147 13.37 3.34 12.81
C SER A 147 12.19 2.44 12.45
N VAL A 148 12.41 1.14 12.47
CA VAL A 148 11.36 0.14 12.32
C VAL A 148 10.98 -0.43 13.68
N ARG A 149 9.70 -0.41 14.02
CA ARG A 149 9.17 -1.06 15.22
C ARG A 149 8.04 -2.02 14.88
N ILE A 150 8.24 -3.30 15.14
CA ILE A 150 7.26 -4.36 14.87
C ILE A 150 6.70 -4.87 16.20
N ALA A 151 5.38 -4.79 16.35
CA ALA A 151 4.64 -5.31 17.48
C ALA A 151 3.51 -6.28 17.13
N GLY A 152 3.12 -6.33 15.85
CA GLY A 152 2.18 -7.28 15.27
C GLY A 152 2.90 -8.29 14.37
N SER A 153 2.25 -8.69 13.29
CA SER A 153 2.71 -9.78 12.42
C SER A 153 3.22 -9.29 11.07
N VAL A 154 4.28 -9.91 10.57
CA VAL A 154 4.88 -9.64 9.26
C VAL A 154 5.30 -10.96 8.60
N ASP A 155 4.61 -11.39 7.56
CA ASP A 155 4.93 -12.64 6.85
C ASP A 155 6.22 -12.49 6.01
N GLY A 156 6.55 -11.26 5.63
CA GLY A 156 7.78 -10.96 4.90
C GLY A 156 9.00 -10.75 5.80
N SER A 157 10.07 -10.26 5.17
CA SER A 157 11.26 -9.83 5.90
C SER A 157 11.13 -8.40 6.39
N VAL A 158 11.84 -8.08 7.46
CA VAL A 158 11.99 -6.72 7.98
C VAL A 158 13.40 -6.24 7.68
N THR A 159 13.55 -5.07 7.07
CA THR A 159 14.86 -4.49 6.76
C THR A 159 14.86 -2.99 7.05
N GLU A 160 15.84 -2.55 7.82
CA GLU A 160 16.25 -1.15 7.94
C GLU A 160 17.65 -1.05 7.33
N SER A 161 17.89 -0.04 6.49
CA SER A 161 19.18 0.14 5.83
C SER A 161 19.80 1.53 6.01
N GLY A 162 19.27 2.35 6.91
CA GLY A 162 19.66 3.74 7.06
C GLY A 162 20.33 4.01 8.40
N SER A 163 19.83 4.96 9.19
CA SER A 163 20.47 5.31 10.46
C SER A 163 19.60 5.06 11.69
N GLY A 164 18.34 4.65 11.48
CA GLY A 164 17.48 4.21 12.57
C GLY A 164 17.86 2.81 13.02
N GLY A 165 17.07 2.25 13.93
CA GLY A 165 17.24 0.86 14.38
C GLY A 165 15.98 0.03 14.15
N VAL A 166 16.10 -1.27 14.35
CA VAL A 166 14.97 -2.20 14.31
C VAL A 166 14.65 -2.68 15.70
N THR A 167 13.40 -2.47 16.15
CA THR A 167 12.89 -3.06 17.39
C THR A 167 11.79 -4.07 17.08
N VAL A 168 12.03 -5.33 17.45
CA VAL A 168 11.04 -6.40 17.42
C VAL A 168 10.52 -6.63 18.84
N GLU A 169 9.22 -6.43 19.04
CA GLU A 169 8.57 -6.52 20.34
C GLU A 169 8.27 -7.97 20.77
N ALA A 170 8.04 -8.17 22.07
CA ALA A 170 7.96 -9.49 22.71
C ALA A 170 6.79 -10.40 22.26
N ARG A 171 5.93 -9.95 21.35
CA ARG A 171 4.82 -10.71 20.77
C ARG A 171 4.70 -10.50 19.26
N ALA A 172 5.74 -9.92 18.66
CA ALA A 172 5.79 -9.79 17.22
C ALA A 172 6.10 -11.16 16.62
N GLU A 173 5.46 -11.43 15.49
CA GLU A 173 5.64 -12.65 14.69
C GLU A 173 6.19 -12.22 13.34
N ILE A 174 7.32 -12.80 12.93
CA ILE A 174 8.00 -12.48 11.67
C ILE A 174 8.44 -13.78 10.99
N ASP A 175 7.80 -14.14 9.89
CA ASP A 175 8.17 -15.36 9.14
C ASP A 175 9.48 -15.13 8.35
N GLY A 176 9.72 -13.90 7.92
CA GLY A 176 10.94 -13.54 7.22
C GLY A 176 12.16 -13.35 8.11
N SER A 177 13.23 -12.86 7.49
CA SER A 177 14.45 -12.45 8.20
C SER A 177 14.34 -11.02 8.69
N VAL A 178 15.03 -10.67 9.77
CA VAL A 178 15.16 -9.30 10.25
C VAL A 178 16.59 -8.83 10.04
N ARG A 179 16.75 -7.72 9.34
CA ARG A 179 18.04 -7.11 9.01
C ARG A 179 18.07 -5.66 9.42
N GLU A 180 19.10 -5.29 10.15
CA GLU A 180 19.55 -3.89 10.26
C GLU A 180 20.90 -3.85 9.53
N GLN A 181 21.00 -2.95 8.56
CA GLN A 181 22.21 -2.76 7.73
C GLN A 181 22.83 -1.36 7.90
N GLY A 182 22.22 -0.56 8.76
CA GLY A 182 22.43 0.84 8.99
C GLY A 182 23.42 1.13 10.11
N SER A 183 23.07 2.09 10.96
CA SER A 183 23.89 2.45 12.11
C SER A 183 23.22 2.24 13.47
N GLY A 184 21.94 1.88 13.48
CA GLY A 184 21.19 1.64 14.70
C GLY A 184 21.29 0.19 15.16
N ASP A 185 20.64 -0.09 16.29
CA ASP A 185 20.65 -1.43 16.87
C ASP A 185 19.47 -2.27 16.33
N LEU A 186 19.74 -3.53 16.02
CA LEU A 186 18.73 -4.58 15.98
C LEU A 186 18.41 -5.10 17.39
N LEU A 187 17.33 -4.58 17.98
CA LEU A 187 16.81 -5.01 19.28
C LEU A 187 15.66 -6.00 19.12
N VAL A 188 15.83 -7.22 19.63
CA VAL A 188 14.77 -8.25 19.69
C VAL A 188 14.40 -8.54 21.14
N ARG A 189 13.13 -8.28 21.49
CA ARG A 189 12.61 -8.56 22.83
C ARG A 189 12.28 -10.04 23.00
N ARG A 190 12.53 -10.58 24.19
CA ARG A 190 12.21 -11.95 24.56
C ARG A 190 10.72 -12.21 24.39
N GLY A 191 10.40 -13.24 23.61
CA GLY A 191 9.04 -13.62 23.24
C GLY A 191 8.68 -13.30 21.80
N ALA A 192 9.48 -12.47 21.10
CA ALA A 192 9.35 -12.34 19.66
C ALA A 192 9.61 -13.68 18.96
N GLU A 193 8.78 -14.00 17.98
CA GLU A 193 8.91 -15.18 17.13
C GLU A 193 9.41 -14.72 15.75
N ILE A 194 10.60 -15.19 15.37
CA ILE A 194 11.22 -14.87 14.09
C ILE A 194 11.69 -16.19 13.47
N GLU A 195 11.10 -16.60 12.35
CA GLU A 195 11.48 -17.85 11.67
C GLU A 195 12.77 -17.68 10.86
N GLY A 196 12.98 -16.50 10.28
CA GLY A 196 14.14 -16.19 9.47
C GLY A 196 15.40 -15.88 10.27
N ARG A 197 16.42 -15.37 9.55
CA ARG A 197 17.70 -15.01 10.17
C ARG A 197 17.64 -13.60 10.76
N LEU A 198 18.31 -13.42 11.89
CA LEU A 198 18.63 -12.11 12.45
C LEU A 198 20.02 -11.69 11.97
N SER A 199 20.14 -10.50 11.40
CA SER A 199 21.42 -9.95 10.92
C SER A 199 21.54 -8.48 11.29
N GLU A 200 22.61 -8.17 12.00
CA GLU A 200 23.11 -6.81 12.19
C GLU A 200 24.40 -6.72 11.36
N SER A 201 24.37 -5.97 10.27
CA SER A 201 25.54 -5.77 9.39
C SER A 201 26.03 -4.33 9.38
N GLY A 202 25.35 -3.47 10.12
CA GLY A 202 25.66 -2.07 10.29
C GLY A 202 26.78 -1.81 11.30
N SER A 203 26.85 -0.56 11.76
CA SER A 203 27.72 -0.17 12.87
C SER A 203 27.10 -0.38 14.25
N GLY A 204 25.84 -0.81 14.32
CA GLY A 204 25.11 -1.05 15.56
C GLY A 204 25.38 -2.42 16.16
N SER A 205 24.45 -2.87 17.00
CA SER A 205 24.53 -4.15 17.69
C SER A 205 23.23 -4.95 17.66
N LEU A 206 23.37 -6.27 17.46
CA LEU A 206 22.27 -7.21 17.70
C LEU A 206 22.10 -7.42 19.21
N ILE A 207 21.00 -6.92 19.76
CA ILE A 207 20.66 -7.01 21.19
C ILE A 207 19.45 -7.93 21.36
N ARG A 208 19.56 -8.95 22.23
CA ARG A 208 18.45 -9.84 22.60
C ARG A 208 18.18 -9.77 24.10
N ARG A 209 16.97 -9.41 24.52
CA ARG A 209 16.61 -9.30 25.95
C ARG A 209 15.14 -9.52 26.26
#